data_AF-A0A6L8KUS5-F1
#
_entry.id   AF-A0A6L8KUS5-F1
#
_cell.length_a   1.000
_cell.length_b   1.000
_cell.length_c   1.000
_cell.angle_alpha   90.00
_cell.angle_beta   90.00
_cell.angle_gamma   90.00
#
_symmetry.space_group_name_H-M   'P 1'
#
loop_
_entity.id
_entity.type
_entity.pdbx_description
1 polymer ?
#
loop_
_entity_poly.entity_id
_entity_poly.type
_entity_poly.pdbx_seq_one_letter_code
_entity_poly.pdbx_strand_id
1 'polypeptide(L)'
;MHIKAMAFCGIRRLNAFASWDEHRLLAWRAQRTWYDFKDINIVIGVNGGGKTTLLDMVRMLAQPAILATLPRENLEAKGLTAFEFAFADGASLIGQARSHPADDMPSAANVSTTNHEALNAQWLNLLCRYQDGTRCSFNRNVSKLRLDDISEQELTAQFARFGCQVCSWPSAAIQEESAMIEALNQAALHLPGVWSENEQLDEFFHISGQASEGLLAKPFYQHDNGRLGVLLSDDSRQSNHIHWSTLPSGWRQIADLFAWLGAVPAGAICLIEEPEVHLHPRLQRYLVKEVERITVERGLQLFIATHSPVFQQRNAWQADVSLFEANAQRLLNWQSAGRVLDALGIRGADISQSNGIIWIEGPSDRIYIKHWLTLYCETHGLVQYQEHVDYAFALYGGALLSHASLCDTGDFIELLSINRKLMIVMDRDDDFTTDAAGDLLCVSPRSAKKRILDELLAAHGNTECAWVTDAYTMESYLPLTIRDGYFKLHKNRLRHLRGEKVAIAGRYVREHLAWAGCTSMPDQLAVRMAVLHRMIQSWTL
;
A
#
# COMPACT_ATOMS: atom_id res chain seq x y z
N MET A 1 16.69 -18.41 -10.22
CA MET A 1 17.22 -17.96 -8.91
C MET A 1 16.36 -16.82 -8.40
N HIS A 2 15.99 -16.81 -7.13
CA HIS A 2 15.18 -15.75 -6.51
C HIS A 2 16.01 -14.89 -5.54
N ILE A 3 15.54 -13.67 -5.31
CA ILE A 3 16.10 -12.76 -4.32
C ILE A 3 15.47 -13.10 -2.98
N LYS A 4 16.28 -13.43 -1.98
CA LYS A 4 15.81 -13.72 -0.63
C LYS A 4 15.55 -12.45 0.16
N ALA A 5 16.49 -11.52 0.13
CA ALA A 5 16.39 -10.27 0.87
C ALA A 5 17.23 -9.17 0.22
N MET A 6 16.89 -7.93 0.54
CA MET A 6 17.65 -6.76 0.13
C MET A 6 17.81 -5.77 1.27
N ALA A 7 18.93 -5.06 1.31
CA ALA A 7 19.16 -3.92 2.18
C ALA A 7 19.69 -2.75 1.35
N PHE A 8 19.33 -1.52 1.69
CA PHE A 8 19.83 -0.33 0.98
C PHE A 8 19.77 0.94 1.82
N CYS A 9 20.61 1.90 1.44
CA CYS A 9 20.64 3.25 2.00
C CYS A 9 21.06 4.30 0.97
N GLY A 10 20.46 5.50 1.10
CA GLY A 10 20.77 6.65 0.25
C GLY A 10 20.42 6.49 -1.23
N ILE A 11 19.62 5.49 -1.63
CA ILE A 11 19.23 5.33 -3.02
C ILE A 11 18.07 6.29 -3.32
N ARG A 12 18.39 7.37 -4.04
CA ARG A 12 17.50 8.55 -4.18
C ARG A 12 17.16 9.10 -2.78
N ARG A 13 15.89 9.34 -2.45
CA ARG A 13 15.46 9.77 -1.12
C ARG A 13 15.27 8.62 -0.12
N LEU A 14 15.26 7.37 -0.57
CA LEU A 14 15.00 6.23 0.30
C LEU A 14 16.19 5.96 1.23
N ASN A 15 15.92 5.96 2.54
CA ASN A 15 16.88 5.75 3.62
C ASN A 15 18.09 6.70 3.51
N ALA A 16 17.85 7.98 3.16
CA ALA A 16 18.91 8.98 3.03
C ALA A 16 19.42 9.46 4.40
N PHE A 17 20.74 9.47 4.59
CA PHE A 17 21.40 10.05 5.78
C PHE A 17 21.79 11.51 5.53
N ALA A 18 21.73 12.35 6.58
CA ALA A 18 22.02 13.78 6.50
C ALA A 18 23.50 14.13 6.22
N SER A 19 24.46 13.22 6.46
CA SER A 19 25.87 13.39 6.10
C SER A 19 26.58 12.02 5.98
N TRP A 20 27.60 11.93 5.13
CA TRP A 20 28.24 10.66 4.74
C TRP A 20 29.76 10.67 5.01
N ASP A 21 30.25 9.62 5.68
CA ASP A 21 31.66 9.22 5.78
C ASP A 21 31.79 7.67 5.70
N GLU A 22 32.99 7.12 5.47
CA GLU A 22 33.21 5.66 5.36
C GLU A 22 32.87 4.89 6.65
N HIS A 23 33.00 5.52 7.82
CA HIS A 23 32.64 4.91 9.10
C HIS A 23 31.12 4.69 9.21
N ARG A 24 30.30 5.61 8.69
CA ARG A 24 28.84 5.47 8.63
C ARG A 24 28.39 4.35 7.71
N LEU A 25 29.12 4.06 6.64
CA LEU A 25 28.80 2.91 5.78
C LEU A 25 29.03 1.58 6.51
N LEU A 26 30.15 1.46 7.24
CA LEU A 26 30.43 0.28 8.05
C LEU A 26 29.42 0.13 9.19
N ALA A 27 29.05 1.23 9.85
CA ALA A 27 28.01 1.26 10.87
C ALA A 27 26.64 0.86 10.30
N TRP A 28 26.24 1.42 9.15
CA TRP A 28 25.03 1.02 8.46
C TRP A 28 25.08 -0.46 8.13
N ARG A 29 26.17 -0.96 7.57
CA ARG A 29 26.28 -2.38 7.20
C ARG A 29 26.12 -3.28 8.42
N ALA A 30 26.66 -2.90 9.58
CA ALA A 30 26.48 -3.64 10.83
C ALA A 30 25.03 -3.61 11.35
N GLN A 31 24.27 -2.54 11.07
CA GLN A 31 22.92 -2.30 11.61
C GLN A 31 21.83 -2.29 10.53
N ARG A 32 22.11 -2.79 9.32
CA ARG A 32 21.23 -2.63 8.17
C ARG A 32 19.92 -3.39 8.38
N THR A 33 18.83 -2.73 8.03
CA THR A 33 17.51 -3.37 7.94
C THR A 33 17.45 -4.20 6.67
N TRP A 34 17.18 -5.49 6.83
CA TRP A 34 16.90 -6.39 5.73
C TRP A 34 15.40 -6.40 5.42
N TYR A 35 15.09 -6.32 4.13
CA TYR A 35 13.74 -6.50 3.61
C TYR A 35 13.66 -7.90 2.99
N ASP A 36 12.99 -8.81 3.69
CA ASP A 36 12.82 -10.20 3.26
C ASP A 36 11.70 -10.32 2.22
N PHE A 37 12.01 -10.97 1.11
CA PHE A 37 11.09 -11.18 0.00
C PHE A 37 10.52 -12.60 0.00
N LYS A 38 9.26 -12.69 -0.43
CA LYS A 38 8.53 -13.94 -0.67
C LYS A 38 8.34 -14.14 -2.17
N ASP A 39 7.49 -15.09 -2.54
CA ASP A 39 7.11 -15.30 -3.94
C ASP A 39 6.28 -14.14 -4.47
N ILE A 40 5.53 -13.43 -3.61
CA ILE A 40 4.76 -12.24 -3.99
C ILE A 40 5.14 -11.08 -3.08
N ASN A 41 5.66 -10.01 -3.68
CA ASN A 41 6.12 -8.80 -3.00
C ASN A 41 5.38 -7.59 -3.56
N ILE A 42 4.62 -6.91 -2.72
CA ILE A 42 3.77 -5.79 -3.08
C ILE A 42 4.39 -4.52 -2.53
N VAL A 43 4.55 -3.51 -3.38
CA VAL A 43 5.14 -2.22 -3.05
C VAL A 43 4.10 -1.14 -3.27
N ILE A 44 3.67 -0.49 -2.20
CA ILE A 44 2.68 0.58 -2.19
C ILE A 44 3.32 1.91 -1.80
N GLY A 45 2.56 2.99 -1.87
CA GLY A 45 3.00 4.33 -1.49
C GLY A 45 2.69 5.38 -2.55
N VAL A 46 2.82 6.66 -2.21
CA VAL A 46 2.49 7.79 -3.10
C VAL A 46 3.36 7.86 -4.36
N ASN A 47 2.92 8.62 -5.36
CA ASN A 47 3.73 8.90 -6.54
C ASN A 47 5.03 9.59 -6.14
N GLY A 48 6.15 9.13 -6.69
CA GLY A 48 7.48 9.59 -6.27
C GLY A 48 7.97 9.04 -4.92
N GLY A 49 7.21 8.16 -4.24
CA GLY A 49 7.58 7.55 -2.96
C GLY A 49 8.69 6.50 -3.02
N GLY A 50 9.18 6.13 -4.21
CA GLY A 50 10.31 5.20 -4.37
C GLY A 50 9.94 3.78 -4.85
N LYS A 51 8.67 3.50 -5.19
CA LYS A 51 8.23 2.19 -5.71
C LYS A 51 9.02 1.74 -6.94
N THR A 52 9.06 2.58 -7.99
CA THR A 52 9.85 2.33 -9.20
C THR A 52 11.34 2.21 -8.90
N THR A 53 11.84 2.90 -7.86
CA THR A 53 13.24 2.75 -7.44
C THR A 53 13.53 1.35 -6.92
N LEU A 54 12.63 0.77 -6.13
CA LEU A 54 12.75 -0.63 -5.69
C LEU A 54 12.74 -1.60 -6.87
N LEU A 55 11.83 -1.38 -7.83
CA LEU A 55 11.76 -2.21 -9.04
C LEU A 55 13.02 -2.02 -9.91
N ASP A 56 13.53 -0.80 -10.08
CA ASP A 56 14.76 -0.49 -10.82
C ASP A 56 15.98 -1.21 -10.21
N MET A 57 16.05 -1.30 -8.87
CA MET A 57 17.10 -2.07 -8.19
C MET A 57 17.08 -3.55 -8.54
N VAL A 58 15.91 -4.15 -8.74
CA VAL A 58 15.80 -5.54 -9.19
C VAL A 58 16.03 -5.63 -10.71
N ARG A 59 15.49 -4.67 -11.47
CA ARG A 59 15.58 -4.58 -12.93
C ARG A 59 17.03 -4.51 -13.40
N MET A 60 17.91 -3.86 -12.65
CA MET A 60 19.32 -3.74 -13.00
C MET A 60 20.05 -5.08 -13.11
N LEU A 61 19.54 -6.15 -12.47
CA LEU A 61 20.11 -7.50 -12.60
C LEU A 61 19.98 -8.05 -14.02
N ALA A 62 18.97 -7.62 -14.78
CA ALA A 62 18.83 -7.92 -16.21
C ALA A 62 19.24 -6.75 -17.12
N GLN A 63 19.20 -5.51 -16.63
CA GLN A 63 19.54 -4.30 -17.39
C GLN A 63 20.58 -3.44 -16.63
N PRO A 64 21.87 -3.80 -16.66
CA PRO A 64 22.91 -3.12 -15.88
C PRO A 64 23.02 -1.61 -16.14
N ALA A 65 22.63 -1.13 -17.33
CA ALA A 65 22.58 0.29 -17.67
C ALA A 65 21.83 1.17 -16.64
N ILE A 66 20.84 0.60 -15.94
CA ILE A 66 20.08 1.29 -14.89
C ILE A 66 20.99 1.79 -13.76
N LEU A 67 22.09 1.10 -13.45
CA LEU A 67 23.05 1.48 -12.42
C LEU A 67 23.58 2.91 -12.60
N ALA A 68 23.74 3.37 -13.85
CA ALA A 68 24.19 4.73 -14.13
C ALA A 68 23.18 5.79 -13.61
N THR A 69 21.90 5.47 -13.59
CA THR A 69 20.83 6.40 -13.22
C THR A 69 20.12 6.02 -11.91
N LEU A 70 20.51 4.93 -11.25
CA LEU A 70 19.89 4.47 -10.01
C LEU A 70 20.07 5.50 -8.87
N PRO A 71 21.25 6.10 -8.66
CA PRO A 71 21.46 7.16 -7.67
C PRO A 71 20.94 8.52 -8.20
N ARG A 72 19.62 8.69 -8.35
CA ARG A 72 19.04 9.99 -8.73
C ARG A 72 18.91 10.90 -7.52
N GLU A 73 19.98 11.57 -7.10
CA GLU A 73 19.98 12.94 -6.53
C GLU A 73 21.41 13.52 -6.63
N ASN A 74 21.53 14.83 -6.85
CA ASN A 74 22.77 15.56 -6.58
C ASN A 74 22.92 15.66 -5.06
N LEU A 75 23.23 14.54 -4.41
CA LEU A 75 23.68 14.53 -3.02
C LEU A 75 24.86 15.49 -2.91
N GLU A 76 24.98 16.20 -1.77
CA GLU A 76 26.17 17.00 -1.46
C GLU A 76 27.45 16.19 -1.73
N ALA A 77 28.58 16.84 -2.00
CA ALA A 77 29.77 16.23 -2.60
C ALA A 77 30.32 14.94 -1.94
N LYS A 78 29.84 14.58 -0.75
CA LYS A 78 30.20 13.39 0.03
C LYS A 78 29.14 12.28 0.06
N GLY A 79 28.00 12.43 -0.63
CA GLY A 79 26.91 11.46 -0.65
C GLY A 79 27.36 10.10 -1.21
N LEU A 80 27.33 9.08 -0.35
CA LEU A 80 27.51 7.69 -0.72
C LEU A 80 26.14 7.02 -0.74
N THR A 81 25.96 6.00 -1.57
CA THR A 81 24.75 5.19 -1.61
C THR A 81 25.19 3.74 -1.59
N ALA A 82 24.40 2.86 -1.00
CA ALA A 82 24.74 1.45 -0.98
C ALA A 82 23.50 0.56 -1.03
N PHE A 83 23.68 -0.64 -1.58
CA PHE A 83 22.72 -1.72 -1.50
C PHE A 83 23.41 -3.08 -1.35
N GLU A 84 22.65 -4.04 -0.88
CA GLU A 84 23.05 -5.43 -0.77
C GLU A 84 21.87 -6.32 -1.13
N PHE A 85 22.10 -7.27 -2.03
CA PHE A 85 21.19 -8.37 -2.34
C PHE A 85 21.73 -9.65 -1.71
N ALA A 86 20.85 -10.40 -1.06
CA ALA A 86 21.05 -11.79 -0.68
C ALA A 86 20.15 -12.67 -1.56
N PHE A 87 20.75 -13.61 -2.27
CA PHE A 87 20.03 -14.57 -3.12
C PHE A 87 19.73 -15.86 -2.36
N ALA A 88 18.73 -16.62 -2.82
CA ALA A 88 18.26 -17.83 -2.14
C ALA A 88 19.33 -18.94 -2.03
N ASP A 89 20.30 -18.96 -2.94
CA ASP A 89 21.42 -19.92 -2.97
C ASP A 89 22.64 -19.50 -2.13
N GLY A 90 22.57 -18.36 -1.43
CA GLY A 90 23.68 -17.81 -0.65
C GLY A 90 24.64 -16.90 -1.42
N ALA A 91 24.42 -16.70 -2.72
CA ALA A 91 25.09 -15.65 -3.48
C ALA A 91 24.72 -14.28 -2.91
N SER A 92 25.59 -13.29 -3.15
CA SER A 92 25.36 -11.92 -2.70
C SER A 92 25.95 -10.90 -3.67
N LEU A 93 25.26 -9.78 -3.83
CA LEU A 93 25.72 -8.61 -4.58
C LEU A 93 25.71 -7.41 -3.66
N ILE A 94 26.85 -6.72 -3.54
CA ILE A 94 26.96 -5.45 -2.81
C ILE A 94 27.26 -4.36 -3.81
N GLY A 95 26.53 -3.27 -3.78
CA GLY A 95 26.80 -2.08 -4.60
C GLY A 95 26.98 -0.84 -3.76
N GLN A 96 27.88 0.02 -4.23
CA GLN A 96 28.20 1.32 -3.65
C GLN A 96 28.34 2.33 -4.77
N ALA A 97 27.80 3.53 -4.58
CA ALA A 97 28.02 4.65 -5.50
C ALA A 97 28.34 5.93 -4.75
N ARG A 98 29.27 6.73 -5.26
CA ARG A 98 29.53 8.11 -4.80
C ARG A 98 29.16 9.08 -5.91
N SER A 99 28.50 10.18 -5.56
CA SER A 99 28.03 11.19 -6.54
C SER A 99 29.14 11.96 -7.27
N HIS A 100 30.42 11.70 -6.98
CA HIS A 100 31.59 12.29 -7.64
C HIS A 100 32.55 11.17 -8.06
N PRO A 101 33.37 11.41 -9.10
CA PRO A 101 34.44 10.50 -9.46
C PRO A 101 35.45 10.38 -8.30
N ALA A 102 36.05 9.20 -8.17
CA ALA A 102 37.15 8.96 -7.26
C ALA A 102 38.48 9.13 -8.01
N ASP A 103 39.37 9.98 -7.51
CA ASP A 103 40.62 10.36 -8.17
C ASP A 103 41.54 9.16 -8.46
N ASP A 104 41.56 8.17 -7.56
CA ASP A 104 42.43 6.99 -7.66
C ASP A 104 41.81 5.81 -8.41
N MET A 105 40.66 6.01 -9.07
CA MET A 105 39.92 4.93 -9.74
C MET A 105 39.94 5.06 -11.27
N PRO A 106 39.96 3.93 -11.99
CA PRO A 106 39.89 3.96 -13.45
C PRO A 106 38.57 4.59 -13.92
N SER A 107 38.59 5.25 -15.07
CA SER A 107 37.40 5.87 -15.67
C SER A 107 36.95 5.09 -16.92
N ALA A 108 35.63 4.94 -17.06
CA ALA A 108 35.01 4.41 -18.27
C ALA A 108 35.29 5.31 -19.49
N ALA A 109 35.23 4.74 -20.69
CA ALA A 109 35.60 5.43 -21.93
C ALA A 109 34.72 6.66 -22.22
N ASN A 110 33.49 6.68 -21.70
CA ASN A 110 32.52 7.76 -21.90
C ASN A 110 32.53 8.82 -20.78
N VAL A 111 33.54 8.80 -19.89
CA VAL A 111 33.71 9.79 -18.82
C VAL A 111 34.65 10.90 -19.30
N SER A 112 34.15 12.13 -19.34
CA SER A 112 34.95 13.32 -19.65
C SER A 112 35.77 13.76 -18.45
N THR A 113 37.06 14.03 -18.67
CA THR A 113 38.00 14.53 -17.66
C THR A 113 38.08 16.05 -17.62
N THR A 114 37.21 16.75 -18.35
CA THR A 114 37.20 18.22 -18.36
C THR A 114 36.47 18.77 -17.11
N ASN A 115 36.98 19.86 -16.53
CA ASN A 115 36.44 20.43 -15.28
C ASN A 115 34.95 20.78 -15.33
N HIS A 116 34.39 21.05 -16.52
CA HIS A 116 32.96 21.40 -16.67
C HIS A 116 32.03 20.17 -16.69
N GLU A 117 32.54 18.98 -17.04
CA GLU A 117 31.75 17.74 -17.16
C GLU A 117 32.02 16.72 -16.04
N ALA A 118 32.98 16.98 -15.15
CA ALA A 118 33.32 16.13 -14.02
C ALA A 118 32.12 15.85 -13.07
N LEU A 119 31.14 16.77 -13.01
CA LEU A 119 29.90 16.59 -12.24
C LEU A 119 28.96 15.54 -12.83
N ASN A 120 29.15 15.15 -14.10
CA ASN A 120 28.40 14.11 -14.78
C ASN A 120 29.00 12.71 -14.59
N ALA A 121 30.06 12.58 -13.79
CA ALA A 121 30.66 11.31 -13.43
C ALA A 121 30.32 10.91 -11.99
N GLN A 122 30.30 9.62 -11.73
CA GLN A 122 30.13 9.03 -10.41
C GLN A 122 31.05 7.84 -10.28
N TRP A 123 31.44 7.49 -9.06
CA TRP A 123 32.16 6.27 -8.79
C TRP A 123 31.17 5.14 -8.48
N LEU A 124 31.32 3.98 -9.13
CA LEU A 124 30.59 2.75 -8.83
C LEU A 124 31.55 1.66 -8.37
N ASN A 125 31.16 0.98 -7.29
CA ASN A 125 31.83 -0.21 -6.78
C ASN A 125 30.82 -1.31 -6.49
N LEU A 126 30.96 -2.44 -7.18
CA LEU A 126 30.14 -3.63 -7.05
C LEU A 126 31.03 -4.80 -6.66
N LEU A 127 30.60 -5.56 -5.66
CA LEU A 127 31.25 -6.77 -5.18
C LEU A 127 30.26 -7.92 -5.26
N CYS A 128 30.59 -8.94 -6.03
CA CYS A 128 29.77 -10.13 -6.19
C CYS A 128 30.43 -11.33 -5.51
N ARG A 129 29.61 -12.17 -4.89
CA ARG A 129 29.98 -13.51 -4.44
C ARG A 129 28.94 -14.49 -4.98
N TYR A 130 29.38 -15.47 -5.74
CA TYR A 130 28.52 -16.48 -6.35
C TYR A 130 28.35 -17.69 -5.43
N GLN A 131 27.43 -18.60 -5.80
CA GLN A 131 27.15 -19.84 -5.07
C GLN A 131 28.39 -20.72 -4.89
N ASP A 132 29.25 -20.79 -5.90
CA ASP A 132 30.49 -21.57 -5.91
C ASP A 132 31.62 -20.94 -5.06
N GLY A 133 31.35 -19.80 -4.41
CA GLY A 133 32.31 -19.04 -3.61
C GLY A 133 33.22 -18.11 -4.43
N THR A 134 33.15 -18.16 -5.76
CA THR A 134 33.88 -17.25 -6.65
C THR A 134 33.44 -15.81 -6.38
N ARG A 135 34.40 -14.88 -6.48
CA ARG A 135 34.17 -13.45 -6.30
C ARG A 135 34.53 -12.68 -7.56
N CYS A 136 33.79 -11.62 -7.84
CA CYS A 136 34.21 -10.62 -8.82
C CYS A 136 33.91 -9.21 -8.29
N SER A 137 34.50 -8.23 -8.94
CA SER A 137 34.32 -6.83 -8.61
C SER A 137 34.25 -5.99 -9.86
N PHE A 138 33.46 -4.93 -9.80
CA PHE A 138 33.45 -3.86 -10.78
C PHE A 138 33.68 -2.55 -10.02
N ASN A 139 34.74 -1.82 -10.34
CA ASN A 139 35.15 -0.65 -9.55
C ASN A 139 35.76 0.41 -10.47
N ARG A 140 34.98 1.44 -10.84
CA ARG A 140 35.40 2.50 -11.75
C ARG A 140 34.50 3.74 -11.70
N ASN A 141 35.00 4.86 -12.22
CA ASN A 141 34.21 6.03 -12.53
C ASN A 141 33.40 5.79 -13.81
N VAL A 142 32.10 6.09 -13.77
CA VAL A 142 31.16 5.96 -14.89
C VAL A 142 30.38 7.25 -15.08
N SER A 143 29.78 7.44 -16.26
CA SER A 143 28.85 8.53 -16.49
C SER A 143 27.54 8.32 -15.74
N LYS A 144 26.96 9.40 -15.22
CA LYS A 144 25.61 9.45 -14.63
C LYS A 144 24.48 9.36 -15.66
N LEU A 145 24.81 9.48 -16.95
CA LEU A 145 23.85 9.44 -18.05
C LEU A 145 23.66 8.01 -18.57
N ARG A 146 24.77 7.29 -18.78
CA ARG A 146 24.77 5.90 -19.27
C ARG A 146 26.10 5.22 -18.99
N LEU A 147 26.08 3.89 -18.92
CA LEU A 147 27.31 3.10 -18.97
C LEU A 147 27.90 3.14 -20.40
N ASP A 148 29.21 2.90 -20.50
CA ASP A 148 29.84 2.59 -21.79
C ASP A 148 29.68 1.09 -22.10
N ASP A 149 29.78 0.74 -23.38
CA ASP A 149 29.52 -0.62 -23.87
C ASP A 149 30.39 -1.67 -23.17
N ILE A 150 31.64 -1.35 -22.84
CA ILE A 150 32.57 -2.27 -22.16
C ILE A 150 32.08 -2.56 -20.74
N SER A 151 31.73 -1.52 -19.98
CA SER A 151 31.22 -1.69 -18.62
C SER A 151 29.88 -2.40 -18.60
N GLU A 152 29.00 -2.11 -19.55
CA GLU A 152 27.70 -2.77 -19.66
C GLU A 152 27.83 -4.26 -20.00
N GLN A 153 28.70 -4.63 -20.94
CA GLN A 153 29.00 -6.02 -21.29
C GLN A 153 29.60 -6.78 -20.10
N GLU A 154 30.55 -6.17 -19.40
CA GLU A 154 31.18 -6.76 -18.22
C GLU A 154 30.15 -7.03 -17.11
N LEU A 155 29.32 -6.05 -16.77
CA LEU A 155 28.28 -6.20 -15.76
C LEU A 155 27.20 -7.19 -16.17
N THR A 156 26.83 -7.23 -17.46
CA THR A 156 25.88 -8.21 -18.00
C THR A 156 26.41 -9.63 -17.79
N ALA A 157 27.69 -9.87 -18.11
CA ALA A 157 28.33 -11.16 -17.89
C ALA A 157 28.42 -11.53 -16.39
N GLN A 158 28.76 -10.55 -15.54
CA GLN A 158 28.83 -10.77 -14.09
C GLN A 158 27.46 -11.08 -13.48
N PHE A 159 26.40 -10.37 -13.89
CA PHE A 159 25.05 -10.55 -13.34
C PHE A 159 24.36 -11.81 -13.87
N ALA A 160 24.62 -12.20 -15.13
CA ALA A 160 24.13 -13.45 -15.70
C ALA A 160 24.53 -14.68 -14.86
N ARG A 161 25.71 -14.65 -14.20
CA ARG A 161 26.17 -15.74 -13.32
C ARG A 161 25.33 -15.93 -12.05
N PHE A 162 24.53 -14.95 -11.63
CA PHE A 162 23.56 -15.16 -10.54
C PHE A 162 22.37 -16.05 -10.97
N GLY A 163 22.18 -16.30 -12.27
CA GLY A 163 21.08 -17.12 -12.76
C GLY A 163 19.69 -16.54 -12.47
N CYS A 164 19.60 -15.22 -12.28
CA CYS A 164 18.34 -14.51 -12.14
C CYS A 164 17.76 -14.22 -13.52
N GLN A 165 16.52 -14.65 -13.75
CA GLN A 165 15.77 -14.32 -14.96
C GLN A 165 14.76 -13.23 -14.61
N VAL A 166 15.12 -11.96 -14.81
CA VAL A 166 14.25 -10.83 -14.48
C VAL A 166 13.48 -10.39 -15.73
N CYS A 167 12.16 -10.36 -15.64
CA CYS A 167 11.25 -9.92 -16.70
C CYS A 167 10.43 -8.73 -16.19
N SER A 168 10.27 -7.68 -16.99
CA SER A 168 9.46 -6.50 -16.63
C SER A 168 8.19 -6.42 -17.49
N TRP A 169 7.07 -6.14 -16.86
CA TRP A 169 5.80 -5.82 -17.51
C TRP A 169 5.45 -4.34 -17.29
N PRO A 170 4.97 -3.62 -18.32
CA PRO A 170 4.71 -4.10 -19.68
C PRO A 170 5.98 -4.38 -20.50
N SER A 171 5.96 -5.41 -21.33
CA SER A 171 7.04 -5.75 -22.28
C SER A 171 6.55 -5.62 -23.72
N ALA A 172 7.38 -5.09 -24.60
CA ALA A 172 7.07 -5.00 -26.03
C ALA A 172 7.12 -6.36 -26.78
N ALA A 173 7.62 -7.42 -26.14
CA ALA A 173 8.10 -8.62 -26.84
C ALA A 173 7.11 -9.79 -26.92
N ILE A 174 5.96 -9.76 -26.22
CA ILE A 174 5.07 -10.92 -26.13
C ILE A 174 3.62 -10.48 -26.29
N GLN A 175 3.05 -10.65 -27.48
CA GLN A 175 1.61 -10.55 -27.73
C GLN A 175 1.20 -11.50 -28.87
N GLU A 176 1.29 -12.81 -28.63
CA GLU A 176 0.60 -13.74 -29.53
C GLU A 176 -0.91 -13.60 -29.31
N GLU A 177 -1.67 -13.33 -30.39
CA GLU A 177 -3.13 -13.17 -30.33
C GLU A 177 -3.81 -14.37 -29.68
N SER A 178 -3.30 -15.58 -29.92
CA SER A 178 -3.78 -16.83 -29.33
C SER A 178 -3.73 -16.82 -27.80
N ALA A 179 -2.59 -16.41 -27.21
CA ALA A 179 -2.40 -16.34 -25.77
C ALA A 179 -3.31 -15.28 -25.13
N MET A 180 -3.48 -14.14 -25.81
CA MET A 180 -4.39 -13.10 -25.36
C MET A 180 -5.86 -13.54 -25.40
N ILE A 181 -6.28 -14.25 -26.45
CA ILE A 181 -7.62 -14.84 -26.56
C ILE A 181 -7.84 -15.90 -25.47
N GLU A 182 -6.83 -16.72 -25.17
CA GLU A 182 -6.91 -17.69 -24.09
C GLU A 182 -7.09 -17.00 -22.73
N ALA A 183 -6.30 -15.95 -22.45
CA ALA A 183 -6.44 -15.15 -21.23
C ALA A 183 -7.82 -14.48 -21.10
N LEU A 184 -8.38 -13.97 -22.21
CA LEU A 184 -9.74 -13.41 -22.22
C LEU A 184 -10.80 -14.47 -21.93
N ASN A 185 -10.67 -15.67 -22.51
CA ASN A 185 -11.57 -16.79 -22.23
C ASN A 185 -11.50 -17.24 -20.78
N GLN A 186 -10.30 -17.32 -20.19
CA GLN A 186 -10.14 -17.63 -18.77
C GLN A 186 -10.82 -16.56 -17.89
N ALA A 187 -10.75 -15.29 -18.29
CA ALA A 187 -11.37 -14.18 -17.58
C ALA A 187 -12.88 -14.01 -17.84
N ALA A 188 -13.46 -14.69 -18.84
CA ALA A 188 -14.77 -14.37 -19.42
C ALA A 188 -15.89 -14.21 -18.39
N LEU A 189 -15.99 -15.12 -17.41
CA LEU A 189 -16.99 -15.07 -16.33
C LEU A 189 -16.94 -13.78 -15.49
N HIS A 190 -15.79 -13.11 -15.46
CA HIS A 190 -15.56 -11.90 -14.70
C HIS A 190 -15.67 -10.63 -15.54
N LEU A 191 -15.66 -10.74 -16.88
CA LEU A 191 -15.74 -9.62 -17.81
C LEU A 191 -17.21 -9.18 -18.01
N PRO A 192 -17.57 -7.91 -17.74
CA PRO A 192 -18.95 -7.46 -17.85
C PRO A 192 -19.51 -7.54 -19.27
N GLY A 193 -20.67 -8.16 -19.48
CA GLY A 193 -21.33 -8.22 -20.78
C GLY A 193 -20.80 -9.30 -21.74
N VAL A 194 -19.85 -10.13 -21.29
CA VAL A 194 -19.41 -11.32 -22.02
C VAL A 194 -20.33 -12.48 -21.63
N TRP A 195 -20.70 -13.29 -22.62
CA TRP A 195 -21.45 -14.52 -22.40
C TRP A 195 -20.79 -15.43 -21.35
N SER A 196 -21.58 -15.96 -20.41
CA SER A 196 -21.12 -16.96 -19.44
C SER A 196 -22.19 -18.00 -19.14
N GLU A 197 -21.78 -19.22 -18.76
CA GLU A 197 -22.69 -20.34 -18.46
C GLU A 197 -23.69 -20.07 -17.31
N ASN A 198 -23.46 -19.04 -16.50
CA ASN A 198 -24.36 -18.65 -15.42
C ASN A 198 -25.55 -17.79 -15.86
N GLU A 199 -25.58 -17.33 -17.11
CA GLU A 199 -26.71 -16.58 -17.66
C GLU A 199 -27.80 -17.56 -18.12
N GLN A 200 -29.02 -17.37 -17.61
CA GLN A 200 -30.17 -18.18 -18.01
C GLN A 200 -30.45 -17.93 -19.50
N LEU A 201 -30.39 -18.99 -20.30
CA LEU A 201 -30.88 -18.98 -21.67
C LEU A 201 -32.37 -18.56 -21.65
N ASP A 202 -32.70 -17.44 -22.28
CA ASP A 202 -34.10 -17.08 -22.52
C ASP A 202 -34.82 -18.26 -23.19
N GLU A 203 -36.06 -18.59 -22.80
CA GLU A 203 -36.84 -19.72 -23.37
C GLU A 203 -37.02 -19.64 -24.90
N PHE A 204 -36.69 -18.50 -25.51
CA PHE A 204 -36.69 -18.25 -26.95
C PHE A 204 -35.30 -18.38 -27.62
N PHE A 205 -34.36 -19.08 -26.99
CA PHE A 205 -33.02 -19.34 -27.53
C PHE A 205 -33.08 -20.37 -28.68
N HIS A 206 -33.43 -19.90 -29.87
CA HIS A 206 -33.18 -20.62 -31.12
C HIS A 206 -31.89 -20.09 -31.73
N ILE A 207 -30.79 -20.84 -31.55
CA ILE A 207 -29.56 -20.64 -32.31
C ILE A 207 -29.87 -20.98 -33.77
N SER A 208 -30.24 -19.98 -34.57
CA SER A 208 -30.31 -20.14 -36.02
C SER A 208 -28.88 -20.17 -36.57
N GLY A 209 -28.25 -21.34 -36.49
CA GLY A 209 -26.91 -21.60 -37.03
C GLY A 209 -25.88 -21.92 -35.95
N GLN A 210 -25.67 -23.21 -35.71
CA GLN A 210 -24.47 -23.84 -35.13
C GLN A 210 -23.44 -22.96 -34.37
N ALA A 211 -23.83 -22.26 -33.31
CA ALA A 211 -22.88 -22.02 -32.24
C ALA A 211 -22.69 -23.38 -31.53
N SER A 212 -21.66 -24.12 -31.94
CA SER A 212 -21.31 -25.40 -31.32
C SER A 212 -21.10 -25.23 -29.82
N GLU A 213 -21.38 -26.26 -29.00
CA GLU A 213 -21.15 -26.23 -27.53
C GLU A 213 -19.76 -25.69 -27.14
N GLY A 214 -18.74 -25.88 -28.01
CA GLY A 214 -17.40 -25.35 -27.81
C GLY A 214 -17.26 -23.81 -27.89
N LEU A 215 -18.15 -23.11 -28.61
CA LEU A 215 -18.15 -21.63 -28.67
C LEU A 215 -18.77 -21.02 -27.40
N LEU A 216 -19.76 -21.67 -26.80
CA LEU A 216 -20.37 -21.23 -25.54
C LEU A 216 -19.41 -21.32 -24.36
N ALA A 217 -18.48 -22.28 -24.40
CA ALA A 217 -17.41 -22.44 -23.41
C ALA A 217 -16.22 -21.48 -23.63
N LYS A 218 -16.04 -20.96 -24.84
CA LYS A 218 -14.95 -20.04 -25.22
C LYS A 218 -15.52 -18.85 -25.99
N PRO A 219 -16.06 -17.84 -25.29
CA PRO A 219 -16.75 -16.72 -25.92
C PRO A 219 -15.83 -15.84 -26.76
N PHE A 220 -14.51 -15.92 -26.60
CA PHE A 220 -13.53 -15.25 -27.43
C PHE A 220 -12.85 -16.22 -28.40
N TYR A 221 -12.73 -15.85 -29.68
CA TYR A 221 -12.05 -16.66 -30.69
C TYR A 221 -11.35 -15.82 -31.74
N GLN A 222 -10.38 -16.41 -32.43
CA GLN A 222 -9.60 -15.71 -33.45
C GLN A 222 -10.47 -15.37 -34.66
N HIS A 223 -10.35 -14.14 -35.16
CA HIS A 223 -10.96 -13.70 -36.41
C HIS A 223 -9.87 -13.04 -37.30
N ASP A 224 -10.25 -12.62 -38.50
CA ASP A 224 -9.37 -11.97 -39.46
C ASP A 224 -8.95 -10.53 -39.07
N ASN A 225 -7.87 -10.04 -39.70
CA ASN A 225 -7.49 -8.62 -39.75
C ASN A 225 -7.43 -7.90 -38.39
N GLY A 226 -6.82 -8.51 -37.36
CA GLY A 226 -6.69 -7.91 -36.02
C GLY A 226 -8.01 -7.78 -35.27
N ARG A 227 -9.05 -8.48 -35.73
CA ARG A 227 -10.35 -8.61 -35.06
C ARG A 227 -10.39 -9.92 -34.29
N LEU A 228 -11.14 -9.90 -33.20
CA LEU A 228 -11.51 -11.09 -32.43
C LEU A 228 -13.02 -11.27 -32.51
N GLY A 229 -13.45 -12.52 -32.51
CA GLY A 229 -14.83 -12.88 -32.24
C GLY A 229 -15.11 -12.81 -30.75
N VAL A 230 -16.26 -12.27 -30.37
CA VAL A 230 -16.77 -12.25 -29.00
C VAL A 230 -18.25 -12.61 -28.98
N LEU A 231 -18.65 -13.43 -28.00
CA LEU A 231 -20.05 -13.65 -27.66
C LEU A 231 -20.44 -12.73 -26.51
N LEU A 232 -21.42 -11.87 -26.75
CA LEU A 232 -21.95 -10.93 -25.75
C LEU A 232 -23.25 -11.48 -25.16
N SER A 233 -23.47 -11.19 -23.89
CA SER A 233 -24.64 -11.67 -23.14
C SER A 233 -25.96 -11.10 -23.65
N ASP A 234 -25.95 -9.85 -24.11
CA ASP A 234 -27.11 -9.08 -24.59
C ASP A 234 -27.44 -9.32 -26.06
N ASP A 235 -26.52 -9.90 -26.83
CA ASP A 235 -26.67 -10.21 -28.25
C ASP A 235 -26.28 -11.66 -28.54
N SER A 236 -26.94 -12.57 -27.84
CA SER A 236 -26.66 -14.00 -27.87
C SER A 236 -27.05 -14.70 -29.18
N ARG A 237 -27.69 -13.97 -30.12
CA ARG A 237 -28.12 -14.48 -31.43
C ARG A 237 -27.14 -14.16 -32.56
N GLN A 238 -26.11 -13.36 -32.31
CA GLN A 238 -25.16 -12.92 -33.32
C GLN A 238 -23.71 -13.00 -32.82
N SER A 239 -22.83 -13.50 -33.68
CA SER A 239 -21.38 -13.40 -33.45
C SER A 239 -20.92 -11.95 -33.63
N ASN A 240 -20.33 -11.37 -32.59
CA ASN A 240 -19.79 -10.02 -32.63
C ASN A 240 -18.28 -10.07 -32.95
N HIS A 241 -17.80 -9.13 -33.77
CA HIS A 241 -16.40 -9.05 -34.16
C HIS A 241 -15.84 -7.67 -33.82
N ILE A 242 -14.84 -7.64 -32.94
CA ILE A 242 -14.29 -6.41 -32.38
C ILE A 242 -12.81 -6.33 -32.71
N HIS A 243 -12.33 -5.16 -33.13
CA HIS A 243 -10.89 -4.96 -33.36
C HIS A 243 -10.15 -4.93 -32.02
N TRP A 244 -8.92 -5.49 -31.96
CA TRP A 244 -8.15 -5.56 -30.71
C TRP A 244 -8.04 -4.19 -30.03
N SER A 245 -7.71 -3.14 -30.78
CA SER A 245 -7.58 -1.77 -30.25
C SER A 245 -8.87 -1.18 -29.67
N THR A 246 -10.03 -1.70 -30.07
CA THR A 246 -11.34 -1.23 -29.60
C THR A 246 -11.86 -1.99 -28.38
N LEU A 247 -11.17 -3.05 -27.94
CA LEU A 247 -11.51 -3.72 -26.69
C LEU A 247 -11.42 -2.76 -25.49
N PRO A 248 -12.31 -2.93 -24.49
CA PRO A 248 -12.20 -2.23 -23.23
C PRO A 248 -10.77 -2.32 -22.68
N SER A 249 -10.19 -1.19 -22.27
CA SER A 249 -8.79 -1.12 -21.83
C SER A 249 -8.48 -2.08 -20.69
N GLY A 250 -9.41 -2.26 -19.75
CA GLY A 250 -9.26 -3.23 -18.67
C GLY A 250 -9.19 -4.69 -19.15
N TRP A 251 -9.93 -5.06 -20.20
CA TRP A 251 -9.88 -6.42 -20.74
C TRP A 251 -8.56 -6.68 -21.43
N ARG A 252 -8.08 -5.70 -22.22
CA ARG A 252 -6.76 -5.75 -22.84
C ARG A 252 -5.66 -5.87 -21.81
N GLN A 253 -5.73 -5.12 -20.72
CA GLN A 253 -4.71 -5.17 -19.68
C GLN A 253 -4.65 -6.53 -18.98
N ILE A 254 -5.81 -7.11 -18.64
CA ILE A 254 -5.89 -8.46 -18.07
C ILE A 254 -5.31 -9.49 -19.06
N ALA A 255 -5.73 -9.43 -20.32
CA ALA A 255 -5.27 -10.35 -21.35
C ALA A 255 -3.75 -10.26 -21.56
N ASP A 256 -3.23 -9.04 -21.65
CA ASP A 256 -1.81 -8.76 -21.82
C ASP A 256 -0.98 -9.26 -20.64
N LEU A 257 -1.39 -8.95 -19.41
CA LEU A 257 -0.67 -9.38 -18.21
C LEU A 257 -0.68 -10.91 -18.04
N PHE A 258 -1.81 -11.57 -18.25
CA PHE A 258 -1.90 -13.03 -18.14
C PHE A 258 -1.14 -13.75 -19.25
N ALA A 259 -1.26 -13.28 -20.50
CA ALA A 259 -0.49 -13.81 -21.61
C ALA A 259 1.02 -13.65 -21.35
N TRP A 260 1.44 -12.48 -20.85
CA TRP A 260 2.82 -12.21 -20.49
C TRP A 260 3.31 -13.13 -19.37
N LEU A 261 2.58 -13.24 -18.25
CA LEU A 261 2.92 -14.17 -17.15
C LEU A 261 2.94 -15.64 -17.63
N GLY A 262 2.07 -15.99 -18.58
CA GLY A 262 2.04 -17.28 -19.26
C GLY A 262 3.19 -17.52 -20.23
N ALA A 263 3.95 -16.50 -20.60
CA ALA A 263 5.07 -16.61 -21.53
C ALA A 263 6.43 -16.45 -20.85
N VAL A 264 6.51 -15.83 -19.67
CA VAL A 264 7.77 -15.74 -18.93
C VAL A 264 8.29 -17.13 -18.53
N PRO A 265 9.62 -17.34 -18.50
CA PRO A 265 10.20 -18.60 -18.04
C PRO A 265 9.73 -18.97 -16.63
N ALA A 266 9.58 -20.27 -16.37
CA ALA A 266 9.33 -20.76 -15.01
C ALA A 266 10.50 -20.37 -14.08
N GLY A 267 10.20 -20.03 -12.83
CA GLY A 267 11.22 -19.57 -11.89
C GLY A 267 11.69 -18.12 -12.08
N ALA A 268 11.11 -17.36 -13.02
CA ALA A 268 11.50 -15.98 -13.29
C ALA A 268 11.09 -15.02 -12.15
N ILE A 269 11.83 -13.91 -12.07
CA ILE A 269 11.49 -12.75 -11.27
C ILE A 269 10.72 -11.77 -12.16
N CYS A 270 9.47 -11.48 -11.83
CA CYS A 270 8.59 -10.62 -12.62
C CYS A 270 8.37 -9.28 -11.93
N LEU A 271 8.69 -8.19 -12.63
CA LEU A 271 8.46 -6.82 -12.17
C LEU A 271 7.19 -6.29 -12.86
N ILE A 272 6.21 -5.86 -12.08
CA ILE A 272 4.90 -5.45 -12.58
C ILE A 272 4.61 -4.06 -12.03
N GLU A 273 4.36 -3.09 -12.90
CA GLU A 273 3.99 -1.72 -12.53
C GLU A 273 2.51 -1.45 -12.84
N GLU A 274 1.76 -1.06 -11.81
CA GLU A 274 0.37 -0.62 -11.86
C GLU A 274 -0.58 -1.56 -12.65
N PRO A 275 -0.64 -2.86 -12.31
CA PRO A 275 -1.47 -3.83 -13.03
C PRO A 275 -2.98 -3.60 -12.87
N GLU A 276 -3.39 -2.68 -11.99
CA GLU A 276 -4.79 -2.33 -11.75
C GLU A 276 -5.36 -1.26 -12.70
N VAL A 277 -4.51 -0.59 -13.49
CA VAL A 277 -4.91 0.65 -14.18
C VAL A 277 -6.02 0.38 -15.19
N HIS A 278 -7.13 1.12 -15.10
CA HIS A 278 -8.36 0.89 -15.88
C HIS A 278 -9.24 -0.30 -15.42
N LEU A 279 -8.91 -0.99 -14.33
CA LEU A 279 -9.74 -2.08 -13.79
C LEU A 279 -10.68 -1.60 -12.69
N HIS A 280 -11.94 -2.01 -12.78
CA HIS A 280 -12.88 -1.89 -11.66
C HIS A 280 -12.44 -2.79 -10.49
N PRO A 281 -12.67 -2.42 -9.20
CA PRO A 281 -12.25 -3.22 -8.04
C PRO A 281 -12.66 -4.70 -8.07
N ARG A 282 -13.81 -5.03 -8.68
CA ARG A 282 -14.24 -6.43 -8.89
C ARG A 282 -13.23 -7.22 -9.74
N LEU A 283 -12.76 -6.64 -10.84
CA LEU A 283 -11.76 -7.25 -11.72
C LEU A 283 -10.37 -7.27 -11.08
N GLN A 284 -10.02 -6.27 -10.27
CA GLN A 284 -8.75 -6.29 -9.52
C GLN A 284 -8.67 -7.49 -8.55
N ARG A 285 -9.78 -7.87 -7.89
CA ARG A 285 -9.81 -9.07 -7.04
C ARG A 285 -9.64 -10.36 -7.83
N TYR A 286 -10.20 -10.43 -9.03
CA TYR A 286 -9.99 -11.56 -9.93
C TYR A 286 -8.52 -11.62 -10.39
N LEU A 287 -7.96 -10.47 -10.77
CA LEU A 287 -6.57 -10.32 -11.14
C LEU A 287 -5.62 -10.83 -10.04
N VAL A 288 -5.86 -10.44 -8.77
CA VAL A 288 -5.06 -10.92 -7.63
C VAL A 288 -5.06 -12.45 -7.54
N LYS A 289 -6.24 -13.08 -7.60
CA LYS A 289 -6.36 -14.54 -7.53
C LYS A 289 -5.61 -15.26 -8.65
N GLU A 290 -5.73 -14.72 -9.86
CA GLU A 290 -5.15 -15.36 -11.03
C GLU A 290 -3.64 -15.17 -11.12
N VAL A 291 -3.15 -13.97 -10.78
CA VAL A 291 -1.71 -13.70 -10.60
C VAL A 291 -1.12 -14.64 -9.55
N GLU A 292 -1.81 -14.85 -8.44
CA GLU A 292 -1.38 -15.78 -7.40
C GLU A 292 -1.31 -17.23 -7.91
N ARG A 293 -2.36 -17.70 -8.59
CA ARG A 293 -2.40 -19.03 -9.21
C ARG A 293 -1.22 -19.25 -10.15
N ILE A 294 -0.99 -18.32 -11.09
CA ILE A 294 0.09 -18.41 -12.07
C ILE A 294 1.46 -18.38 -11.38
N THR A 295 1.61 -17.56 -10.33
CA THR A 295 2.86 -17.47 -9.55
C THR A 295 3.23 -18.82 -8.95
N VAL A 296 2.28 -19.50 -8.32
CA VAL A 296 2.50 -20.82 -7.70
C VAL A 296 2.79 -21.87 -8.76
N GLU A 297 1.99 -21.93 -9.83
CA GLU A 297 2.14 -22.94 -10.89
C GLU A 297 3.49 -22.86 -11.60
N ARG A 298 4.03 -21.64 -11.76
CA ARG A 298 5.29 -21.39 -12.48
C ARG A 298 6.48 -21.16 -11.56
N GLY A 299 6.29 -21.16 -10.25
CA GLY A 299 7.33 -20.86 -9.26
C GLY A 299 7.95 -19.46 -9.45
N LEU A 300 7.13 -18.46 -9.79
CA LEU A 300 7.61 -17.10 -10.05
C LEU A 300 7.88 -16.34 -8.74
N GLN A 301 8.71 -15.31 -8.84
CA GLN A 301 8.84 -14.29 -7.80
C GLN A 301 8.36 -12.94 -8.34
N LEU A 302 7.28 -12.39 -7.79
CA LEU A 302 6.69 -11.14 -8.22
C LEU A 302 7.13 -9.96 -7.36
N PHE A 303 7.40 -8.84 -8.02
CA PHE A 303 7.50 -7.51 -7.42
C PHE A 303 6.47 -6.59 -8.10
N ILE A 304 5.40 -6.28 -7.38
CA ILE A 304 4.26 -5.52 -7.89
C ILE A 304 4.26 -4.13 -7.25
N ALA A 305 4.49 -3.10 -8.05
CA ALA A 305 4.27 -1.72 -7.63
C ALA A 305 2.82 -1.32 -7.93
N THR A 306 2.08 -0.84 -6.93
CA THR A 306 0.64 -0.57 -7.07
C THR A 306 0.17 0.55 -6.16
N HIS A 307 -0.88 1.25 -6.60
CA HIS A 307 -1.66 2.20 -5.81
C HIS A 307 -3.00 1.62 -5.39
N SER A 308 -3.37 0.45 -5.91
CA SER A 308 -4.65 -0.18 -5.65
C SER A 308 -4.80 -0.56 -4.18
N PRO A 309 -5.88 -0.11 -3.53
CA PRO A 309 -6.23 -0.60 -2.21
C PRO A 309 -6.61 -2.08 -2.17
N VAL A 310 -7.03 -2.66 -3.29
CA VAL A 310 -7.35 -4.10 -3.36
C VAL A 310 -6.09 -4.92 -3.18
N PHE A 311 -4.97 -4.50 -3.78
CA PHE A 311 -3.68 -5.18 -3.65
C PHE A 311 -3.08 -5.02 -2.25
N GLN A 312 -3.40 -3.94 -1.55
CA GLN A 312 -2.96 -3.68 -0.18
C GLN A 312 -3.64 -4.59 0.86
N GLN A 313 -4.86 -5.06 0.56
CA GLN A 313 -5.63 -5.86 1.49
C GLN A 313 -5.02 -7.25 1.64
N ARG A 314 -4.64 -7.63 2.86
CA ARG A 314 -4.02 -8.93 3.10
C ARG A 314 -4.99 -10.08 2.77
N ASN A 315 -6.27 -9.89 3.05
CA ASN A 315 -7.34 -10.84 2.73
C ASN A 315 -7.64 -11.01 1.22
N ALA A 316 -7.09 -10.15 0.35
CA ALA A 316 -7.22 -10.33 -1.09
C ALA A 316 -6.35 -11.49 -1.60
N TRP A 317 -5.28 -11.82 -0.87
CA TRP A 317 -4.30 -12.85 -1.20
C TRP A 317 -4.48 -14.08 -0.31
N GLN A 318 -4.41 -15.28 -0.89
CA GLN A 318 -4.43 -16.53 -0.11
C GLN A 318 -3.02 -16.93 0.32
N ALA A 319 -2.03 -16.74 -0.56
CA ALA A 319 -0.62 -17.00 -0.35
C ALA A 319 -0.02 -16.04 0.66
N ASP A 320 1.17 -16.37 1.17
CA ASP A 320 1.90 -15.48 2.05
C ASP A 320 2.66 -14.40 1.25
N VAL A 321 2.24 -13.14 1.38
CA VAL A 321 2.83 -12.02 0.64
C VAL A 321 3.65 -11.11 1.55
N SER A 322 4.64 -10.44 0.96
CA SER A 322 5.33 -9.32 1.60
C SER A 322 4.71 -8.01 1.10
N LEU A 323 4.30 -7.14 2.04
CA LEU A 323 3.78 -5.82 1.72
C LEU A 323 4.73 -4.75 2.23
N PHE A 324 5.15 -3.85 1.34
CA PHE A 324 6.07 -2.77 1.63
C PHE A 324 5.45 -1.43 1.26
N GLU A 325 5.53 -0.44 2.14
CA GLU A 325 5.18 0.94 1.81
C GLU A 325 6.43 1.75 1.58
N ALA A 326 6.60 2.22 0.34
CA ALA A 326 7.63 3.15 -0.05
C ALA A 326 7.14 4.58 0.24
N ASN A 327 7.69 5.19 1.29
CA ASN A 327 7.58 6.62 1.50
C ASN A 327 8.87 7.29 1.06
N ALA A 328 8.84 8.61 0.82
CA ALA A 328 10.00 9.31 0.26
C ALA A 328 11.30 9.09 1.06
N GLN A 329 11.25 8.73 2.35
CA GLN A 329 12.41 8.61 3.22
C GLN A 329 12.78 7.17 3.64
N ARG A 330 11.88 6.20 3.52
CA ARG A 330 12.08 4.82 3.98
C ARG A 330 11.10 3.83 3.35
N LEU A 331 11.49 2.55 3.35
CA LEU A 331 10.60 1.44 3.03
C LEU A 331 10.10 0.81 4.34
N LEU A 332 8.79 0.73 4.54
CA LEU A 332 8.17 0.16 5.73
C LEU A 332 7.64 -1.23 5.44
N ASN A 333 7.91 -2.21 6.30
CA ASN A 333 7.32 -3.55 6.20
C ASN A 333 5.93 -3.54 6.87
N TRP A 334 4.88 -3.77 6.08
CA TRP A 334 3.48 -3.70 6.49
C TRP A 334 2.88 -5.05 6.92
N GLN A 335 3.67 -6.13 6.97
CA GLN A 335 3.16 -7.45 7.34
C GLN A 335 2.50 -7.50 8.72
N SER A 336 2.98 -6.71 9.68
CA SER A 336 2.40 -6.57 11.03
C SER A 336 1.20 -5.63 11.07
N ALA A 337 1.29 -4.46 10.42
CA ALA A 337 0.21 -3.46 10.40
C ALA A 337 -1.03 -3.92 9.63
N GLY A 338 -0.88 -4.60 8.48
CA GLY A 338 -2.01 -5.01 7.63
C GLY A 338 -2.97 -6.01 8.29
N ARG A 339 -2.46 -6.98 9.05
CA ARG A 339 -3.30 -7.93 9.82
C ARG A 339 -4.16 -7.21 10.86
N VAL A 340 -3.60 -6.15 11.41
CA VAL A 340 -4.25 -5.36 12.45
C VAL A 340 -5.30 -4.45 11.83
N LEU A 341 -4.99 -3.79 10.74
CA LEU A 341 -5.93 -2.93 10.02
C LEU A 341 -7.13 -3.71 9.48
N ASP A 342 -6.91 -4.93 8.98
CA ASP A 342 -7.98 -5.86 8.60
C ASP A 342 -8.83 -6.27 9.82
N ALA A 343 -8.22 -6.51 10.98
CA ALA A 343 -8.94 -6.79 12.24
C ALA A 343 -9.71 -5.57 12.79
N LEU A 344 -9.24 -4.36 12.47
CA LEU A 344 -9.82 -3.06 12.83
C LEU A 344 -10.83 -2.56 11.77
N GLY A 345 -11.08 -3.36 10.72
CA GLY A 345 -12.05 -3.06 9.66
C GLY A 345 -11.66 -1.90 8.73
N ILE A 346 -10.39 -1.50 8.73
CA ILE A 346 -9.88 -0.36 7.96
C ILE A 346 -9.36 -0.88 6.63
N ARG A 347 -9.83 -0.30 5.52
CA ARG A 347 -9.29 -0.63 4.21
C ARG A 347 -7.96 0.11 4.05
N GLY A 348 -6.92 -0.55 3.52
CA GLY A 348 -5.64 0.11 3.21
C GLY A 348 -5.79 1.40 2.37
N ALA A 349 -6.83 1.45 1.52
CA ALA A 349 -7.27 2.64 0.78
C ALA A 349 -7.41 3.88 1.65
N ASP A 350 -8.15 3.71 2.75
CA ASP A 350 -8.64 4.79 3.58
C ASP A 350 -7.49 5.42 4.36
N ILE A 351 -6.44 4.64 4.63
CA ILE A 351 -5.21 5.10 5.29
C ILE A 351 -4.28 5.79 4.30
N SER A 352 -4.12 5.22 3.09
CA SER A 352 -3.22 5.78 2.08
C SER A 352 -3.75 7.09 1.47
N GLN A 353 -5.05 7.34 1.53
CA GLN A 353 -5.70 8.51 0.91
C GLN A 353 -6.09 9.61 1.91
N SER A 354 -6.21 9.30 3.20
CA SER A 354 -6.63 10.28 4.20
C SER A 354 -5.45 10.96 4.87
N ASN A 355 -5.57 12.27 5.12
CA ASN A 355 -4.50 13.03 5.77
C ASN A 355 -4.25 12.60 7.24
N GLY A 356 -5.25 12.02 7.92
CA GLY A 356 -5.11 11.43 9.25
C GLY A 356 -6.20 10.42 9.62
N ILE A 357 -6.04 9.75 10.76
CA ILE A 357 -6.93 8.68 11.22
C ILE A 357 -7.52 9.00 12.60
N ILE A 358 -8.84 8.84 12.74
CA ILE A 358 -9.55 8.95 14.02
C ILE A 358 -9.96 7.55 14.49
N TRP A 359 -9.31 7.07 15.54
CA TRP A 359 -9.58 5.79 16.18
C TRP A 359 -10.78 5.89 17.12
N ILE A 360 -11.76 5.00 16.99
CA ILE A 360 -13.03 5.02 17.73
C ILE A 360 -13.41 3.63 18.23
N GLU A 361 -14.19 3.55 19.31
CA GLU A 361 -14.61 2.26 19.89
C GLU A 361 -15.64 1.54 19.01
N GLY A 362 -16.68 2.23 18.55
CA GLY A 362 -17.83 1.59 17.90
C GLY A 362 -18.35 2.29 16.64
N PRO A 363 -19.10 1.58 15.77
CA PRO A 363 -19.66 2.16 14.55
C PRO A 363 -20.65 3.31 14.79
N SER A 364 -21.29 3.36 15.96
CA SER A 364 -22.16 4.48 16.38
C SER A 364 -21.36 5.78 16.55
N ASP A 365 -20.13 5.69 17.06
CA ASP A 365 -19.32 6.85 17.44
C ASP A 365 -18.88 7.61 16.19
N ARG A 366 -18.52 6.88 15.13
CA ARG A 366 -18.31 7.43 13.78
C ARG A 366 -19.44 8.36 13.35
N ILE A 367 -20.69 7.90 13.52
CA ILE A 367 -21.88 8.63 13.09
C ILE A 367 -22.05 9.91 13.92
N TYR A 368 -21.88 9.80 15.24
CA TYR A 368 -22.01 10.95 16.14
C TYR A 368 -20.93 12.00 15.90
N ILE A 369 -19.66 11.58 15.90
CA ILE A 369 -18.50 12.48 15.76
C ILE A 369 -18.54 13.18 14.41
N LYS A 370 -18.80 12.44 13.32
CA LYS A 370 -18.93 13.03 11.99
C LYS A 370 -20.02 14.10 11.95
N HIS A 371 -21.18 13.80 12.50
CA HIS A 371 -22.31 14.73 12.54
C HIS A 371 -22.02 15.97 13.38
N TRP A 372 -21.46 15.80 14.57
CA TRP A 372 -21.09 16.92 15.43
C TRP A 372 -20.01 17.80 14.82
N LEU A 373 -19.01 17.22 14.15
CA LEU A 373 -17.97 17.98 13.46
C LEU A 373 -18.58 18.82 12.33
N THR A 374 -19.49 18.26 11.53
CA THR A 374 -20.22 19.01 10.49
C THR A 374 -20.99 20.18 11.09
N LEU A 375 -21.82 19.94 12.11
CA LEU A 375 -22.61 20.99 12.76
C LEU A 375 -21.74 22.08 13.41
N TYR A 376 -20.63 21.68 14.04
CA TYR A 376 -19.69 22.61 14.64
C TYR A 376 -19.06 23.52 13.59
N CYS A 377 -18.57 22.95 12.49
CA CYS A 377 -17.99 23.72 11.39
C CYS A 377 -19.00 24.66 10.73
N GLU A 378 -20.24 24.21 10.49
CA GLU A 378 -21.30 25.06 9.92
C GLU A 378 -21.60 26.26 10.82
N THR A 379 -21.75 26.01 12.13
CA THR A 379 -22.12 27.05 13.11
C THR A 379 -21.04 28.11 13.28
N HIS A 380 -19.77 27.73 13.14
CA HIS A 380 -18.62 28.64 13.31
C HIS A 380 -18.07 29.17 11.99
N GLY A 381 -18.68 28.83 10.84
CA GLY A 381 -18.21 29.26 9.52
C GLY A 381 -16.83 28.71 9.14
N LEU A 382 -16.51 27.49 9.60
CA LEU A 382 -15.23 26.82 9.36
C LEU A 382 -15.30 25.91 8.13
N VAL A 383 -14.12 25.47 7.66
CA VAL A 383 -14.02 24.52 6.55
C VAL A 383 -14.72 23.20 6.87
N GLN A 384 -15.44 22.66 5.89
CA GLN A 384 -16.06 21.35 5.96
C GLN A 384 -15.05 20.28 5.55
N TYR A 385 -15.04 19.18 6.29
CA TYR A 385 -14.12 18.07 6.05
C TYR A 385 -14.82 16.89 5.41
N GLN A 386 -14.15 16.28 4.44
CA GLN A 386 -14.59 15.08 3.78
C GLN A 386 -13.90 13.84 4.35
N GLU A 387 -14.70 12.92 4.88
CA GLU A 387 -14.22 11.59 5.27
C GLU A 387 -13.63 10.85 4.05
N HIS A 388 -12.55 10.11 4.25
CA HIS A 388 -11.71 9.45 3.23
C HIS A 388 -10.81 10.39 2.41
N VAL A 389 -10.78 11.68 2.74
CA VAL A 389 -9.87 12.68 2.14
C VAL A 389 -9.12 13.44 3.24
N ASP A 390 -9.84 14.15 4.10
CA ASP A 390 -9.24 14.92 5.19
C ASP A 390 -8.93 14.04 6.41
N TYR A 391 -9.76 13.02 6.64
CA TYR A 391 -9.56 12.04 7.69
C TYR A 391 -10.33 10.75 7.39
N ALA A 392 -9.94 9.64 8.01
CA ALA A 392 -10.71 8.39 8.02
C ALA A 392 -10.98 7.90 9.46
N PHE A 393 -12.10 7.22 9.67
CA PHE A 393 -12.37 6.55 10.94
C PHE A 393 -11.83 5.13 10.96
N ALA A 394 -11.36 4.72 12.13
CA ALA A 394 -10.78 3.42 12.39
C ALA A 394 -11.38 2.80 13.65
N LEU A 395 -12.03 1.66 13.53
CA LEU A 395 -12.70 1.00 14.65
C LEU A 395 -11.70 0.12 15.39
N TYR A 396 -11.54 0.29 16.69
CA TYR A 396 -10.77 -0.66 17.49
C TYR A 396 -11.62 -1.56 18.36
N GLY A 397 -12.79 -1.15 18.83
CA GLY A 397 -13.56 -1.96 19.78
C GLY A 397 -12.84 -2.12 21.12
N GLY A 398 -13.59 -2.07 22.23
CA GLY A 398 -12.99 -2.04 23.58
C GLY A 398 -11.97 -3.16 23.89
N ALA A 399 -12.01 -4.29 23.17
CA ALA A 399 -11.06 -5.40 23.34
C ALA A 399 -9.71 -5.21 22.60
N LEU A 400 -9.65 -4.65 21.38
CA LEU A 400 -8.37 -4.56 20.65
C LEU A 400 -7.40 -3.53 21.26
N LEU A 401 -7.91 -2.54 21.99
CA LEU A 401 -7.06 -1.53 22.63
C LEU A 401 -6.08 -2.16 23.64
N SER A 402 -6.45 -3.31 24.24
CA SER A 402 -5.57 -4.09 25.12
C SER A 402 -4.37 -4.72 24.41
N HIS A 403 -4.45 -4.89 23.09
CA HIS A 403 -3.40 -5.39 22.23
C HIS A 403 -2.70 -4.29 21.44
N ALA A 404 -3.00 -3.01 21.68
CA ALA A 404 -2.36 -1.87 21.03
C ALA A 404 -1.32 -1.15 21.90
N SER A 405 -0.28 -0.66 21.23
CA SER A 405 0.86 0.10 21.76
C SER A 405 1.24 1.20 20.76
N LEU A 406 1.88 2.24 21.24
CA LEU A 406 2.46 3.31 20.43
C LEU A 406 3.99 3.15 20.33
N CYS A 407 4.56 2.15 21.00
CA CYS A 407 6.00 1.82 21.02
C CYS A 407 6.28 0.38 20.54
N ASP A 408 7.45 0.20 19.92
CA ASP A 408 7.95 -1.10 19.43
C ASP A 408 8.26 -2.02 20.61
N THR A 409 7.31 -2.90 20.89
CA THR A 409 7.36 -3.85 22.01
C THR A 409 7.25 -5.30 21.53
N GLY A 410 7.22 -5.54 20.21
CA GLY A 410 7.15 -6.87 19.58
C GLY A 410 5.81 -7.60 19.73
N ASP A 411 5.08 -7.40 20.83
CA ASP A 411 3.86 -8.13 21.20
C ASP A 411 2.56 -7.32 21.01
N PHE A 412 2.66 -6.02 20.68
CA PHE A 412 1.52 -5.10 20.59
C PHE A 412 1.44 -4.40 19.22
N ILE A 413 0.21 -4.02 18.84
CA ILE A 413 -0.14 -3.31 17.61
C ILE A 413 0.40 -1.89 17.68
N GLU A 414 1.32 -1.49 16.82
CA GLU A 414 1.84 -0.12 16.74
C GLU A 414 0.88 0.84 16.01
N LEU A 415 0.06 1.59 16.74
CA LEU A 415 -0.87 2.55 16.13
C LEU A 415 -0.15 3.75 15.47
N LEU A 416 1.01 4.17 16.00
CA LEU A 416 1.81 5.27 15.44
C LEU A 416 2.58 4.91 14.16
N SER A 417 2.86 3.63 13.92
CA SER A 417 3.54 3.23 12.68
C SER A 417 2.59 3.16 11.49
N ILE A 418 1.28 3.04 11.75
CA ILE A 418 0.21 3.10 10.75
C ILE A 418 0.00 4.55 10.28
N ASN A 419 -0.18 5.51 11.19
CA ASN A 419 -0.27 6.93 10.83
C ASN A 419 0.15 7.82 12.01
N ARG A 420 1.11 8.72 11.78
CA ARG A 420 1.58 9.69 12.79
C ARG A 420 0.61 10.83 13.03
N LYS A 421 -0.28 11.09 12.08
CA LYS A 421 -1.39 12.06 12.13
C LYS A 421 -2.65 11.32 12.59
N LEU A 422 -2.80 11.12 13.90
CA LEU A 422 -3.90 10.35 14.49
C LEU A 422 -4.61 11.07 15.63
N MET A 423 -5.84 10.67 15.91
CA MET A 423 -6.58 10.97 17.13
C MET A 423 -7.21 9.70 17.68
N ILE A 424 -7.23 9.50 19.00
CA ILE A 424 -7.84 8.33 19.64
C ILE A 424 -9.02 8.76 20.51
N VAL A 425 -10.21 8.28 20.19
CA VAL A 425 -11.43 8.48 20.98
C VAL A 425 -11.72 7.21 21.77
N MET A 426 -11.93 7.36 23.08
CA MET A 426 -12.17 6.25 24.00
C MET A 426 -13.25 6.60 25.01
N ASP A 427 -14.12 5.65 25.32
CA ASP A 427 -15.12 5.80 26.36
C ASP A 427 -14.44 5.92 27.73
N ARG A 428 -15.04 6.68 28.63
CA ARG A 428 -14.54 6.87 29.99
C ARG A 428 -14.62 5.58 30.79
N ASP A 429 -15.69 4.81 30.56
CA ASP A 429 -16.04 3.60 31.32
C ASP A 429 -15.87 3.79 32.83
N ASP A 430 -15.60 2.70 33.57
CA ASP A 430 -15.20 2.76 34.98
C ASP A 430 -13.69 3.01 35.13
N ASP A 431 -12.94 3.27 34.04
CA ASP A 431 -11.48 3.40 34.06
C ASP A 431 -11.00 4.78 34.51
N PHE A 432 -11.85 5.80 34.36
CA PHE A 432 -11.54 7.19 34.70
C PHE A 432 -12.64 7.85 35.55
N THR A 433 -12.22 8.59 36.56
CA THR A 433 -13.04 9.52 37.33
C THR A 433 -12.63 10.97 37.06
N THR A 434 -13.32 11.92 37.68
CA THR A 434 -12.96 13.33 37.73
C THR A 434 -12.58 13.66 39.16
N ASP A 435 -11.50 14.40 39.36
CA ASP A 435 -11.12 14.88 40.67
C ASP A 435 -11.96 16.11 41.11
N ALA A 436 -11.62 16.71 42.25
CA ALA A 436 -12.33 17.87 42.78
C ALA A 436 -12.14 19.15 41.93
N ALA A 437 -11.11 19.20 41.09
CA ALA A 437 -10.85 20.30 40.14
C ALA A 437 -11.55 20.06 38.79
N GLY A 438 -12.07 18.86 38.55
CA GLY A 438 -12.70 18.45 37.29
C GLY A 438 -11.72 17.79 36.31
N ASP A 439 -10.47 17.56 36.73
CA ASP A 439 -9.46 16.91 35.91
C ASP A 439 -9.68 15.41 35.83
N LEU A 440 -9.38 14.83 34.66
CA LEU A 440 -9.55 13.41 34.39
C LEU A 440 -8.51 12.60 35.17
N LEU A 441 -8.97 11.73 36.07
CA LEU A 441 -8.14 10.90 36.92
C LEU A 441 -8.36 9.42 36.60
N CYS A 442 -7.30 8.71 36.21
CA CYS A 442 -7.39 7.28 35.96
C CYS A 442 -7.46 6.50 37.29
N VAL A 443 -8.55 5.75 37.49
CA VAL A 443 -8.76 4.90 38.66
C VAL A 443 -8.35 3.44 38.42
N SER A 444 -8.22 3.04 37.15
CA SER A 444 -7.76 1.73 36.72
C SER A 444 -6.38 1.83 36.08
N PRO A 445 -5.28 1.92 36.86
CA PRO A 445 -3.93 2.14 36.31
C PRO A 445 -3.41 1.00 35.43
N ARG A 446 -4.05 -0.18 35.46
CA ARG A 446 -3.76 -1.32 34.58
C ARG A 446 -4.61 -1.36 33.31
N SER A 447 -5.48 -0.37 33.09
CA SER A 447 -6.33 -0.33 31.90
C SER A 447 -5.49 -0.07 30.65
N ALA A 448 -5.93 -0.64 29.53
CA ALA A 448 -5.31 -0.37 28.24
C ALA A 448 -5.36 1.11 27.87
N LYS A 449 -6.45 1.80 28.26
CA LYS A 449 -6.67 3.24 28.05
C LYS A 449 -5.59 4.08 28.73
N LYS A 450 -5.23 3.74 29.98
CA LYS A 450 -4.16 4.44 30.71
C LYS A 450 -2.79 4.26 30.04
N ARG A 451 -2.47 3.04 29.64
CA ARG A 451 -1.22 2.74 28.93
C ARG A 451 -1.08 3.58 27.66
N ILE A 452 -2.13 3.63 26.82
CA ILE A 452 -2.11 4.44 25.60
C ILE A 452 -1.92 5.94 25.91
N LEU A 453 -2.58 6.48 26.93
CA LEU A 453 -2.39 7.88 27.33
C LEU A 453 -0.94 8.17 27.77
N ASP A 454 -0.32 7.26 28.53
CA ASP A 454 1.07 7.41 28.96
C ASP A 454 2.05 7.35 27.79
N GLU A 455 1.79 6.47 26.84
CA GLU A 455 2.58 6.35 25.62
C GLU A 455 2.41 7.57 24.69
N LEU A 456 1.20 8.14 24.56
CA LEU A 456 0.98 9.40 23.83
C LEU A 456 1.73 10.56 24.49
N LEU A 457 1.67 10.64 25.81
CA LEU A 457 2.40 11.65 26.58
C LEU A 457 3.92 11.51 26.36
N ALA A 458 4.45 10.28 26.36
CA ALA A 458 5.86 10.03 26.08
C ALA A 458 6.26 10.37 24.64
N ALA A 459 5.40 10.10 23.65
CA ALA A 459 5.68 10.32 22.23
C ALA A 459 5.52 11.78 21.79
N HIS A 460 4.53 12.50 22.31
CA HIS A 460 4.13 13.84 21.85
C HIS A 460 4.32 14.94 22.90
N GLY A 461 4.66 14.59 24.14
CA GLY A 461 4.76 15.52 25.26
C GLY A 461 3.41 16.02 25.79
N ASN A 462 2.29 15.58 25.21
CA ASN A 462 0.93 15.87 25.65
C ASN A 462 -0.04 14.74 25.22
N THR A 463 -1.28 14.80 25.71
CA THR A 463 -2.35 13.85 25.35
C THR A 463 -3.51 14.53 24.60
N GLU A 464 -3.26 15.67 23.93
CA GLU A 464 -4.32 16.43 23.21
C GLU A 464 -4.94 15.61 22.07
N CYS A 465 -4.17 14.66 21.51
CA CYS A 465 -4.60 13.69 20.51
C CYS A 465 -5.48 12.54 21.07
N ALA A 466 -5.79 12.54 22.37
CA ALA A 466 -6.74 11.61 22.98
C ALA A 466 -8.01 12.31 23.44
N TRP A 467 -9.15 11.78 23.03
CA TRP A 467 -10.47 12.15 23.51
C TRP A 467 -11.04 11.02 24.37
N VAL A 468 -10.89 11.17 25.69
CA VAL A 468 -11.68 10.39 26.65
C VAL A 468 -13.03 11.06 26.84
N THR A 469 -14.13 10.32 26.72
CA THR A 469 -15.47 10.90 26.85
C THR A 469 -15.68 11.57 28.21
N ASP A 470 -16.43 12.68 28.24
CA ASP A 470 -16.63 13.46 29.46
C ASP A 470 -17.53 12.72 30.47
N ALA A 471 -18.37 11.79 29.99
CA ALA A 471 -19.19 10.88 30.78
C ALA A 471 -19.00 9.42 30.32
N TYR A 472 -19.80 8.48 30.84
CA TYR A 472 -19.55 7.03 30.79
C TYR A 472 -19.21 6.49 29.39
N THR A 473 -20.06 6.78 28.39
CA THR A 473 -19.86 6.40 26.97
C THR A 473 -20.19 7.58 26.04
N MET A 474 -19.83 7.47 24.76
CA MET A 474 -20.16 8.46 23.71
C MET A 474 -21.63 8.86 23.66
N GLU A 475 -22.57 7.95 23.96
CA GLU A 475 -24.01 8.27 23.95
C GLU A 475 -24.44 9.22 25.09
N SER A 476 -23.56 9.49 26.04
CA SER A 476 -23.81 10.43 27.14
C SER A 476 -23.96 11.86 26.66
N TYR A 477 -23.34 12.23 25.53
CA TYR A 477 -23.47 13.56 24.92
C TYR A 477 -24.85 13.75 24.27
N LEU A 478 -25.59 12.70 23.95
CA LEU A 478 -26.86 12.83 23.24
C LEU A 478 -27.88 13.70 24.02
N PRO A 479 -28.80 14.37 23.30
CA PRO A 479 -29.91 15.08 23.94
C PRO A 479 -30.69 14.13 24.85
N LEU A 480 -31.15 14.64 26.00
CA LEU A 480 -31.84 13.84 27.02
C LEU A 480 -33.05 13.08 26.46
N THR A 481 -33.76 13.68 25.50
CA THR A 481 -34.91 13.09 24.81
C THR A 481 -34.58 11.79 24.10
N ILE A 482 -33.46 11.73 23.37
CA ILE A 482 -33.00 10.51 22.71
C ILE A 482 -32.31 9.60 23.73
N ARG A 483 -31.40 10.14 24.53
CA ARG A 483 -30.60 9.36 25.47
C ARG A 483 -31.50 8.55 26.41
N ASP A 484 -32.46 9.18 27.07
CA ASP A 484 -33.31 8.52 28.07
C ASP A 484 -34.37 7.60 27.42
N GLY A 485 -34.59 7.73 26.11
CA GLY A 485 -35.48 6.85 25.32
C GLY A 485 -34.89 5.48 24.98
N TYR A 486 -33.55 5.38 24.92
CA TYR A 486 -32.81 4.17 24.52
C TYR A 486 -31.73 3.72 25.52
N PHE A 487 -31.37 4.58 26.47
CA PHE A 487 -30.34 4.32 27.47
C PHE A 487 -30.86 4.67 28.87
N LYS A 488 -30.32 4.01 29.90
CA LYS A 488 -30.66 4.27 31.30
C LYS A 488 -29.41 4.46 32.11
N LEU A 489 -29.36 5.58 32.84
CA LEU A 489 -28.30 5.84 33.79
C LEU A 489 -28.55 5.02 35.06
N HIS A 490 -27.58 4.19 35.46
CA HIS A 490 -27.61 3.44 36.70
C HIS A 490 -26.24 3.45 37.37
N LYS A 491 -26.13 4.10 38.54
CA LYS A 491 -24.87 4.27 39.29
C LYS A 491 -23.75 4.84 38.40
N ASN A 492 -24.02 5.96 37.74
CA ASN A 492 -23.15 6.63 36.76
C ASN A 492 -22.82 5.86 35.48
N ARG A 493 -23.33 4.64 35.29
CA ARG A 493 -23.14 3.87 34.06
C ARG A 493 -24.33 4.06 33.13
N LEU A 494 -24.05 4.46 31.89
CA LEU A 494 -25.07 4.57 30.86
C LEU A 494 -25.29 3.19 30.23
N ARG A 495 -26.41 2.54 30.55
CA ARG A 495 -26.74 1.20 30.02
C ARG A 495 -27.67 1.30 28.83
N HIS A 496 -27.29 0.65 27.74
CA HIS A 496 -28.14 0.47 26.58
C HIS A 496 -29.37 -0.39 26.94
N LEU A 497 -30.58 0.08 26.62
CA LEU A 497 -31.84 -0.59 26.93
C LEU A 497 -32.38 -1.40 25.75
N ARG A 498 -32.48 -0.79 24.57
CA ARG A 498 -33.18 -1.34 23.39
C ARG A 498 -32.78 -0.61 22.11
N GLY A 499 -32.97 -1.30 20.98
CA GLY A 499 -32.60 -0.81 19.64
C GLY A 499 -31.17 -1.19 19.29
N GLU A 500 -30.76 -0.96 18.05
CA GLU A 500 -29.33 -1.07 17.69
C GLU A 500 -28.68 0.31 17.81
N LYS A 501 -27.50 0.39 18.43
CA LYS A 501 -26.76 1.66 18.62
C LYS A 501 -26.61 2.44 17.31
N VAL A 502 -26.28 1.76 16.21
CA VAL A 502 -26.14 2.35 14.87
C VAL A 502 -27.47 2.92 14.36
N ALA A 503 -28.59 2.20 14.58
CA ALA A 503 -29.91 2.65 14.18
C ALA A 503 -30.36 3.88 15.00
N ILE A 504 -30.02 3.91 16.30
CA ILE A 504 -30.26 5.06 17.18
C ILE A 504 -29.43 6.26 16.70
N ALA A 505 -28.16 6.06 16.35
CA ALA A 505 -27.30 7.11 15.81
C ALA A 505 -27.87 7.70 14.51
N GLY A 506 -28.30 6.84 13.58
CA GLY A 506 -28.95 7.29 12.34
C GLY A 506 -30.25 8.05 12.57
N ARG A 507 -31.03 7.70 13.61
CA ARG A 507 -32.22 8.47 14.02
C ARG A 507 -31.84 9.85 14.56
N TYR A 508 -30.89 9.91 15.48
CA TYR A 508 -30.40 11.16 16.07
C TYR A 508 -29.97 12.17 15.00
N VAL A 509 -29.16 11.74 14.03
CA VAL A 509 -28.65 12.58 12.94
C VAL A 509 -29.79 13.17 12.09
N ARG A 510 -30.89 12.44 11.89
CA ARG A 510 -32.06 12.95 11.14
C ARG A 510 -32.90 13.94 11.94
N GLU A 511 -32.90 13.82 13.26
CA GLU A 511 -33.76 14.62 14.15
C GLU A 511 -33.08 15.91 14.64
N HIS A 512 -31.75 15.96 14.66
CA HIS A 512 -30.98 17.07 15.25
C HIS A 512 -30.02 17.67 14.22
N LEU A 513 -30.51 18.58 13.40
CA LEU A 513 -29.80 19.15 12.24
C LEU A 513 -29.09 20.50 12.53
N ALA A 514 -29.11 20.99 13.76
CA ALA A 514 -28.48 22.25 14.15
C ALA A 514 -27.65 22.04 15.42
N TRP A 515 -26.56 22.80 15.57
CA TRP A 515 -25.71 22.75 16.77
C TRP A 515 -26.50 23.04 18.05
N ALA A 516 -27.44 23.98 17.99
CA ALA A 516 -28.34 24.26 19.10
C ALA A 516 -29.22 23.02 19.40
N GLY A 517 -29.04 22.45 20.60
CA GLY A 517 -29.83 21.31 21.07
C GLY A 517 -29.36 19.94 20.55
N CYS A 518 -28.23 19.85 19.84
CA CYS A 518 -27.70 18.56 19.37
C CYS A 518 -27.05 17.71 20.48
N THR A 519 -26.86 18.28 21.67
CA THR A 519 -26.18 17.63 22.79
C THR A 519 -26.79 18.06 24.11
N SER A 520 -26.70 17.20 25.12
CA SER A 520 -26.99 17.55 26.52
C SER A 520 -25.78 18.18 27.24
N MET A 521 -24.62 18.22 26.59
CA MET A 521 -23.34 18.74 27.09
C MET A 521 -22.69 19.71 26.08
N PRO A 522 -23.29 20.89 25.85
CA PRO A 522 -22.87 21.79 24.78
C PRO A 522 -21.44 22.33 24.95
N ASP A 523 -21.06 22.72 26.17
CA ASP A 523 -19.74 23.31 26.42
C ASP A 523 -18.63 22.27 26.27
N GLN A 524 -18.82 21.08 26.84
CA GLN A 524 -17.84 19.99 26.73
C GLN A 524 -17.67 19.54 25.28
N LEU A 525 -18.78 19.33 24.56
CA LEU A 525 -18.73 18.90 23.17
C LEU A 525 -18.08 19.97 22.28
N ALA A 526 -18.34 21.26 22.52
CA ALA A 526 -17.69 22.35 21.79
C ALA A 526 -16.15 22.30 21.93
N VAL A 527 -15.64 22.09 23.15
CA VAL A 527 -14.20 21.95 23.39
C VAL A 527 -13.62 20.76 22.63
N ARG A 528 -14.30 19.60 22.63
CA ARG A 528 -13.84 18.40 21.89
C ARG A 528 -13.83 18.63 20.38
N MET A 529 -14.86 19.28 19.83
CA MET A 529 -14.93 19.60 18.41
C MET A 529 -13.88 20.63 18.00
N ALA A 530 -13.59 21.62 18.86
CA ALA A 530 -12.53 22.60 18.61
C ALA A 530 -11.13 21.94 18.51
N VAL A 531 -10.84 20.98 19.38
CA VAL A 531 -9.59 20.19 19.34
C VAL A 531 -9.55 19.35 18.06
N LEU A 532 -10.61 18.60 17.78
CA LEU A 532 -10.70 17.75 16.58
C LEU A 532 -10.52 18.55 15.29
N HIS A 533 -11.17 19.71 15.18
CA HIS A 533 -11.01 20.64 14.05
C HIS A 533 -9.54 21.07 13.88
N ARG A 534 -8.90 21.53 14.96
CA ARG A 534 -7.50 21.97 14.92
C ARG A 534 -6.56 20.83 14.50
N MET A 535 -6.81 19.62 14.98
CA MET A 535 -6.03 18.44 14.61
C MET A 535 -6.18 18.11 13.13
N ILE A 536 -7.41 18.00 12.61
CA ILE A 536 -7.65 17.71 11.18
C ILE A 536 -7.01 18.80 10.31
N GLN A 537 -7.14 20.07 10.68
CA GLN A 537 -6.50 21.17 9.96
C GLN A 537 -4.97 21.05 9.93
N SER A 538 -4.36 20.58 11.02
CA SER A 538 -2.91 20.33 11.06
C SER A 538 -2.46 19.14 10.19
N TRP A 539 -3.39 18.26 9.80
CA TRP A 539 -3.09 17.11 8.96
C TRP A 539 -3.06 17.46 7.47
N THR A 540 -3.79 18.50 7.06
CA THR A 540 -3.83 18.99 5.68
C THR A 540 -2.60 19.85 5.30
N LEU A 541 -1.86 20.35 6.31
CA LEU A 541 -0.57 21.03 6.18
C LEU A 541 0.60 20.02 6.24
#